data_AF-A0A800CMB1-F1
#
_entry.id   AF-A0A800CMB1-F1
#
_cell.length_a   1.000
_cell.length_b   1.000
_cell.length_c   1.000
_cell.angle_alpha   90.00
_cell.angle_beta   90.00
_cell.angle_gamma   90.00
#
_symmetry.space_group_name_H-M   'P 1'
#
loop_
_entity.id
_entity.type
_entity.pdbx_description
1 polymer ?
#
loop_
_entity_poly.entity_id
_entity_poly.type
_entity_poly.pdbx_seq_one_letter_code
_entity_poly.pdbx_strand_id
1 'polypeptide(L)'
;ASRVLSIRGRILPVSLDNTILCAELMDGSVVEGESSIPDRINREPIRRVFLKRRDGDESMPCKAYKEAVNAILEADAIVMGPGSLYTSVMPNLALPEIVSALRRTNGLKIYVCNVMAEPGETDGYSVSDHVRAILDHAPIKLDYVIVNSGVASEELIRQYVREELVEQFNRIKAQAEEAIDALGSSEYRLEKLAEIASKIAELSRSTPDLIDPSRVQVLYREEVDGPRLEGIKVILEDLITEMEITESHAGKVVRKKVIRHDPIKLAGVLIRVISGAI
;
A
#
# COMPACT_ATOMS: atom_id res chain seq x y z
N ALA A 1 -24.03 -4.43 10.48
CA ALA A 1 -23.18 -5.34 9.69
C ALA A 1 -22.64 -6.52 10.51
N SER A 2 -21.82 -6.32 11.55
CA SER A 2 -21.22 -7.41 12.35
C SER A 2 -22.23 -8.43 12.93
N ARG A 3 -23.36 -7.98 13.52
CA ARG A 3 -24.43 -8.88 14.02
C ARG A 3 -25.16 -9.68 12.93
N VAL A 4 -25.09 -9.24 11.68
CA VAL A 4 -25.77 -9.89 10.53
C VAL A 4 -24.88 -10.96 9.89
N LEU A 5 -23.55 -10.86 10.06
CA LEU A 5 -22.57 -11.72 9.38
C LEU A 5 -21.99 -12.86 10.26
N SER A 6 -22.58 -13.13 11.44
CA SER A 6 -22.13 -14.21 12.36
C SER A 6 -20.61 -14.27 12.58
N ILE A 7 -19.95 -13.11 12.60
CA ILE A 7 -18.50 -13.05 12.76
C ILE A 7 -18.09 -13.47 14.18
N ARG A 8 -17.10 -14.36 14.28
CA ARG A 8 -16.41 -14.65 15.55
C ARG A 8 -15.30 -13.63 15.71
N GLY A 9 -15.51 -12.63 16.57
CA GLY A 9 -14.55 -11.56 16.85
C GLY A 9 -15.18 -10.17 16.92
N ARG A 10 -14.35 -9.14 17.10
CA ARG A 10 -14.75 -7.73 17.13
C ARG A 10 -14.18 -7.03 15.89
N ILE A 11 -15.00 -6.24 15.21
CA ILE A 11 -14.55 -5.31 14.18
C ILE A 11 -14.63 -3.92 14.79
N LEU A 12 -13.49 -3.26 14.92
CA LEU A 12 -13.36 -1.93 15.50
C LEU A 12 -12.80 -1.00 14.42
N PRO A 13 -13.44 0.14 14.15
CA PRO A 13 -12.83 1.14 13.30
C PRO A 13 -11.64 1.77 14.04
N VAL A 14 -10.62 2.22 13.31
CA VAL A 14 -9.46 2.89 13.92
C VAL A 14 -9.84 4.24 14.54
N SER A 15 -10.85 4.92 13.97
CA SER A 15 -11.41 6.18 14.44
C SER A 15 -12.93 6.18 14.27
N LEU A 16 -13.64 6.96 15.09
CA LEU A 16 -15.05 7.29 14.87
C LEU A 16 -15.24 8.60 14.10
N ASP A 17 -14.16 9.34 13.86
CA ASP A 17 -14.20 10.55 13.06
C ASP A 17 -14.44 10.21 11.59
N ASN A 18 -15.13 11.10 10.88
CA ASN A 18 -15.28 11.00 9.43
C ASN A 18 -14.01 11.56 8.78
N THR A 19 -13.14 10.67 8.29
CA THR A 19 -11.80 11.02 7.81
C THR A 19 -11.67 11.00 6.29
N ILE A 20 -10.66 11.73 5.81
CA ILE A 20 -10.11 11.65 4.46
C ILE A 20 -8.65 11.22 4.60
N LEU A 21 -8.25 10.18 3.88
CA LEU A 21 -6.84 9.79 3.76
C LEU A 21 -6.12 10.74 2.83
N CYS A 22 -4.99 11.27 3.27
CA CYS A 22 -4.12 12.14 2.49
C CYS A 22 -2.72 11.52 2.39
N ALA A 23 -2.05 11.69 1.25
CA ALA A 23 -0.65 11.35 1.05
C ALA A 23 0.15 12.61 0.75
N GLU A 24 1.23 12.83 1.51
CA GLU A 24 2.28 13.81 1.17
C GLU A 24 3.34 13.09 0.35
N LEU A 25 3.67 13.63 -0.83
CA LEU A 25 4.69 13.08 -1.71
C LEU A 25 6.07 13.70 -1.40
N MET A 26 7.13 13.10 -1.94
CA MET A 26 8.50 13.56 -1.71
C MET A 26 8.80 14.94 -2.31
N ASP A 27 8.05 15.37 -3.34
CA ASP A 27 8.08 16.72 -3.91
C ASP A 27 7.31 17.78 -3.07
N GLY A 28 6.66 17.35 -1.98
CA GLY A 28 5.87 18.20 -1.08
C GLY A 28 4.42 18.40 -1.50
N SER A 29 4.00 17.87 -2.64
CA SER A 29 2.58 17.88 -3.04
C SER A 29 1.74 16.95 -2.17
N VAL A 30 0.43 17.23 -2.09
CA VAL A 30 -0.52 16.45 -1.28
C VAL A 30 -1.65 15.95 -2.16
N VAL A 31 -1.93 14.64 -2.06
CA VAL A 31 -3.07 13.98 -2.71
C VAL A 31 -4.10 13.62 -1.64
N GLU A 32 -5.36 14.00 -1.86
CA GLU A 32 -6.46 13.71 -0.94
C GLU A 32 -7.41 12.66 -1.54
N GLY A 33 -7.78 11.66 -0.74
CA GLY A 33 -8.67 10.58 -1.12
C GLY A 33 -7.93 9.27 -1.34
N GLU A 34 -8.40 8.20 -0.70
CA GLU A 34 -7.81 6.85 -0.77
C GLU A 34 -7.67 6.35 -2.21
N SER A 35 -8.73 6.44 -3.01
CA SER A 35 -8.71 6.01 -4.42
C SER A 35 -7.83 6.90 -5.30
N SER A 36 -7.67 8.17 -4.94
CA SER A 36 -6.88 9.13 -5.72
C SER A 36 -5.37 8.94 -5.52
N ILE A 37 -4.94 8.34 -4.41
CA ILE A 37 -3.53 8.10 -4.10
C ILE A 37 -2.89 7.19 -5.16
N PRO A 38 -3.35 5.94 -5.40
CA PRO A 38 -2.73 5.07 -6.42
C PRO A 38 -3.01 5.52 -7.87
N ASP A 39 -4.16 6.16 -8.09
CA ASP A 39 -4.60 6.62 -9.42
C ASP A 39 -3.88 7.88 -9.90
N ARG A 40 -3.11 8.53 -9.02
CA ARG A 40 -2.40 9.76 -9.37
C ARG A 40 -1.46 9.54 -10.56
N ILE A 41 -1.36 10.59 -11.38
CA ILE A 41 -0.50 10.59 -12.56
C ILE A 41 0.97 10.77 -12.15
N ASN A 42 1.23 11.66 -11.18
CA ASN A 42 2.57 11.86 -10.64
C ASN A 42 2.99 10.64 -9.80
N ARG A 43 3.93 9.84 -10.31
CA ARG A 43 4.47 8.67 -9.60
C ARG A 43 5.57 9.00 -8.59
N GLU A 44 5.67 10.26 -8.17
CA GLU A 44 6.54 10.66 -7.07
C GLU A 44 6.27 9.79 -5.83
N PRO A 45 7.32 9.25 -5.16
CA PRO A 45 7.14 8.41 -3.99
C PRO A 45 6.37 9.11 -2.87
N ILE A 46 5.56 8.32 -2.16
CA ILE A 46 4.84 8.80 -0.98
C ILE A 46 5.85 8.96 0.16
N ARG A 47 5.89 10.16 0.76
CA ARG A 47 6.69 10.45 1.94
C ARG A 47 6.01 9.95 3.22
N ARG A 48 4.72 10.22 3.36
CA ARG A 48 3.88 9.78 4.47
C ARG A 48 2.40 9.92 4.11
N VAL A 49 1.55 9.19 4.82
CA VAL A 49 0.10 9.44 4.83
C VAL A 49 -0.35 10.11 6.11
N PHE A 50 -1.54 10.68 6.14
CA PHE A 50 -2.17 11.22 7.34
C PHE A 50 -3.69 11.32 7.15
N LEU A 51 -4.42 11.45 8.26
CA LEU A 51 -5.88 11.56 8.24
C LEU A 51 -6.30 13.01 8.50
N LYS A 52 -7.09 13.57 7.59
CA LYS A 52 -7.82 14.84 7.80
C LYS A 52 -9.27 14.55 8.17
N ARG A 53 -9.88 15.46 8.93
CA ARG A 53 -11.33 15.44 9.12
C ARG A 53 -12.02 15.91 7.85
N ARG A 54 -13.14 15.27 7.51
CA ARG A 54 -13.94 15.63 6.33
C ARG A 54 -14.66 16.98 6.50
N ASP A 55 -14.89 17.42 7.74
CA ASP A 55 -15.50 18.73 8.03
C ASP A 55 -14.52 19.90 7.92
N GLY A 56 -13.22 19.64 7.71
CA GLY A 56 -12.20 20.65 7.46
C GLY A 56 -11.72 21.40 8.71
N ASP A 57 -12.12 21.00 9.92
CA ASP A 57 -11.65 21.64 11.16
C ASP A 57 -10.23 21.18 11.53
N GLU A 58 -9.23 21.95 11.11
CA GLU A 58 -7.82 21.68 11.41
C GLU A 58 -7.46 21.92 12.89
N SER A 59 -8.32 22.58 13.67
CA SER A 59 -8.07 22.81 15.10
C SER A 59 -8.27 21.55 15.95
N MET A 60 -8.96 20.55 15.41
CA MET A 60 -9.25 19.29 16.09
C MET A 60 -8.65 18.11 15.30
N PRO A 61 -7.53 17.51 15.74
CA PRO A 61 -6.97 16.35 15.06
C PRO A 61 -7.91 15.14 15.17
N CYS A 62 -7.89 14.27 14.15
CA CYS A 62 -8.54 12.97 14.17
C CYS A 62 -8.05 12.15 15.39
N LYS A 63 -8.97 11.44 16.06
CA LYS A 63 -8.65 10.66 17.26
C LYS A 63 -8.88 9.18 17.05
N ALA A 64 -8.02 8.37 17.64
CA ALA A 64 -8.25 6.93 17.65
C ALA A 64 -9.46 6.55 18.49
N TYR A 65 -10.18 5.52 18.06
CA TYR A 65 -11.26 4.92 18.84
C TYR A 65 -10.66 4.20 20.06
N LYS A 66 -11.12 4.54 21.26
CA LYS A 66 -10.51 4.06 22.53
C LYS A 66 -10.50 2.54 22.62
N GLU A 67 -11.54 1.89 22.11
CA GLU A 67 -11.68 0.45 22.13
C GLU A 67 -10.67 -0.24 21.20
N ALA A 68 -10.27 0.42 20.11
CA ALA A 68 -9.20 -0.07 19.24
C ALA A 68 -7.84 0.06 19.94
N VAL A 69 -7.59 1.20 20.60
CA VAL A 69 -6.39 1.43 21.43
C VAL A 69 -6.27 0.38 22.54
N ASN A 70 -7.35 0.11 23.26
CA ASN A 70 -7.37 -0.90 24.33
C ASN A 70 -7.12 -2.31 23.78
N ALA A 71 -7.73 -2.65 22.63
CA ALA A 71 -7.51 -3.95 22.01
C ALA A 71 -6.03 -4.18 21.65
N ILE A 72 -5.30 -3.14 21.23
CA ILE A 72 -3.85 -3.22 20.96
C ILE A 72 -3.05 -3.43 22.25
N LEU A 73 -3.42 -2.72 23.33
CA LEU A 73 -2.74 -2.85 24.63
C LEU A 73 -2.92 -4.22 25.27
N GLU A 74 -4.06 -4.87 25.02
CA GLU A 74 -4.41 -6.20 25.56
C GLU A 74 -3.98 -7.35 24.66
N ALA A 75 -3.56 -7.08 23.42
CA ALA A 75 -3.24 -8.12 22.44
C ALA A 75 -1.96 -8.87 22.79
N ASP A 76 -2.00 -10.20 22.71
CA ASP A 76 -0.80 -11.06 22.76
C ASP A 76 0.02 -10.97 21.47
N ALA A 77 -0.64 -10.68 20.34
CA ALA A 77 -0.03 -10.45 19.05
C ALA A 77 -0.83 -9.45 18.21
N ILE A 78 -0.12 -8.59 17.49
CA ILE A 78 -0.64 -7.63 16.53
C ILE A 78 -0.08 -7.98 15.16
N VAL A 79 -0.98 -8.24 14.20
CA VAL A 79 -0.63 -8.52 12.81
C VAL A 79 -0.99 -7.29 11.96
N MET A 80 0.02 -6.72 11.31
CA MET A 80 -0.13 -5.63 10.36
C MET A 80 -0.08 -6.19 8.95
N GLY A 81 -1.15 -5.99 8.19
CA GLY A 81 -1.30 -6.56 6.86
C GLY A 81 -1.77 -8.03 6.85
N PRO A 82 -1.79 -8.66 5.66
CA PRO A 82 -1.42 -8.07 4.38
C PRO A 82 -2.45 -7.02 3.92
N GLY A 83 -2.05 -6.14 3.01
CA GLY A 83 -2.90 -5.08 2.48
C GLY A 83 -2.08 -3.90 2.00
N SER A 84 -2.72 -3.02 1.24
CA SER A 84 -2.03 -1.90 0.60
C SER A 84 -1.27 -1.05 1.61
N LEU A 85 0.01 -0.79 1.34
CA LEU A 85 0.89 -0.25 2.37
C LEU A 85 0.39 1.13 2.85
N TYR A 86 0.16 2.04 1.92
CA TYR A 86 -0.18 3.43 2.22
C TYR A 86 -1.69 3.64 2.36
N THR A 87 -2.52 2.81 1.72
CA THR A 87 -3.98 2.95 1.72
C THR A 87 -4.73 1.97 2.63
N SER A 88 -4.08 0.94 3.18
CA SER A 88 -4.70 0.00 4.13
C SER A 88 -3.94 -0.14 5.45
N VAL A 89 -2.62 -0.31 5.43
CA VAL A 89 -1.83 -0.53 6.67
C VAL A 89 -1.54 0.79 7.38
N MET A 90 -0.84 1.71 6.73
CA MET A 90 -0.43 2.98 7.32
C MET A 90 -1.56 3.91 7.77
N PRO A 91 -2.76 3.95 7.16
CA PRO A 91 -3.85 4.78 7.67
C PRO A 91 -4.23 4.46 9.11
N ASN A 92 -4.06 3.20 9.53
CA ASN A 92 -4.26 2.81 10.93
C ASN A 92 -3.15 3.32 11.85
N LEU A 93 -1.94 3.49 11.32
CA LEU A 93 -0.75 3.96 12.02
C LEU A 93 -0.62 5.49 12.03
N ALA A 94 -1.45 6.19 11.24
CA ALA A 94 -1.46 7.65 11.16
C ALA A 94 -1.99 8.34 12.42
N LEU A 95 -2.59 7.59 13.35
CA LEU A 95 -3.12 8.11 14.62
C LEU A 95 -2.08 7.91 15.75
N PRO A 96 -1.61 8.98 16.41
CA PRO A 96 -0.57 8.89 17.44
C PRO A 96 -0.93 7.95 18.60
N GLU A 97 -2.21 7.84 18.96
CA GLU A 97 -2.67 6.96 20.03
C GLU A 97 -2.49 5.47 19.69
N ILE A 98 -2.63 5.11 18.41
CA ILE A 98 -2.38 3.76 17.91
C ILE A 98 -0.88 3.45 18.01
N VAL A 99 -0.03 4.35 17.53
CA VAL A 99 1.43 4.20 17.62
C VAL A 99 1.90 4.11 19.08
N SER A 100 1.32 4.94 19.96
CA SER A 100 1.59 4.90 21.40
C SER A 100 1.19 3.57 22.03
N ALA A 101 0.02 3.02 21.66
CA ALA A 101 -0.42 1.71 22.11
C ALA A 101 0.53 0.59 21.64
N LEU A 102 0.94 0.63 20.37
CA LEU A 102 1.91 -0.31 19.81
C LEU A 102 3.27 -0.23 20.52
N ARG A 103 3.73 0.94 20.93
CA ARG A 103 4.98 1.06 21.72
C ARG A 103 4.86 0.50 23.14
N ARG A 104 3.68 0.57 23.74
CA ARG A 104 3.44 0.20 25.14
C ARG A 104 3.03 -1.25 25.34
N THR A 105 2.43 -1.86 24.33
CA THR A 105 1.98 -3.26 24.41
C THR A 105 3.16 -4.23 24.42
N ASN A 106 3.03 -5.29 25.22
CA ASN A 106 3.97 -6.41 25.23
C ASN A 106 3.67 -7.45 24.14
N GLY A 107 2.55 -7.31 23.42
CA GLY A 107 2.19 -8.20 22.33
C GLY A 107 3.21 -8.20 21.20
N LEU A 108 3.37 -9.34 20.54
CA LEU A 108 4.24 -9.50 19.37
C LEU A 108 3.76 -8.60 18.24
N LYS A 109 4.67 -7.88 17.58
CA LYS A 109 4.34 -7.02 16.43
C LYS A 109 4.87 -7.69 15.16
N ILE A 110 3.93 -8.11 14.31
CA ILE A 110 4.19 -8.91 13.13
C ILE A 110 3.73 -8.11 11.91
N TYR A 111 4.62 -7.90 10.94
CA TYR A 111 4.24 -7.35 9.64
C TYR A 111 4.17 -8.47 8.60
N VAL A 112 3.10 -8.52 7.83
CA VAL A 112 2.96 -9.41 6.67
C VAL A 112 3.22 -8.56 5.42
N CYS A 113 4.38 -8.76 4.80
CA CYS A 113 4.81 -8.00 3.64
C CYS A 113 3.96 -8.34 2.41
N ASN A 114 3.66 -7.35 1.57
CA ASN A 114 2.96 -7.58 0.31
C ASN A 114 3.77 -8.48 -0.61
N VAL A 115 3.09 -9.29 -1.43
CA VAL A 115 3.71 -10.24 -2.38
C VAL A 115 3.98 -9.63 -3.74
N MET A 116 3.30 -8.54 -4.07
CA MET A 116 3.46 -7.78 -5.31
C MET A 116 3.61 -6.30 -4.96
N ALA A 117 4.35 -5.55 -5.77
CA ALA A 117 4.36 -4.10 -5.71
C ALA A 117 2.98 -3.56 -6.09
N GLU A 118 2.64 -2.42 -5.52
CA GLU A 118 1.36 -1.76 -5.75
C GLU A 118 1.61 -0.48 -6.55
N PRO A 119 1.15 -0.43 -7.81
CA PRO A 119 1.39 0.71 -8.68
C PRO A 119 0.98 2.02 -8.03
N GLY A 120 1.96 2.90 -7.80
CA GLY A 120 1.75 4.24 -7.26
C GLY A 120 1.86 4.28 -5.75
N GLU A 121 1.91 3.14 -5.06
CA GLU A 121 2.14 3.09 -3.63
C GLU A 121 3.56 2.63 -3.32
N THR A 122 3.94 1.45 -3.82
CA THR A 122 5.17 0.74 -3.43
C THR A 122 6.05 0.38 -4.63
N ASP A 123 6.06 1.26 -5.63
CA ASP A 123 6.81 1.09 -6.88
C ASP A 123 8.29 0.75 -6.64
N GLY A 124 8.68 -0.49 -6.96
CA GLY A 124 10.04 -0.99 -6.79
C GLY A 124 10.53 -1.10 -5.35
N TYR A 125 9.62 -1.11 -4.37
CA TYR A 125 9.99 -1.32 -2.97
C TYR A 125 10.56 -2.73 -2.78
N SER A 126 11.68 -2.82 -2.08
CA SER A 126 12.12 -4.07 -1.46
C SER A 126 11.33 -4.37 -0.18
N VAL A 127 11.54 -5.55 0.41
CA VAL A 127 10.94 -5.89 1.72
C VAL A 127 11.39 -4.89 2.78
N SER A 128 12.67 -4.55 2.79
CA SER A 128 13.23 -3.58 3.74
C SER A 128 12.71 -2.16 3.53
N ASP A 129 12.33 -1.78 2.31
CA ASP A 129 11.70 -0.48 2.07
C ASP A 129 10.27 -0.42 2.61
N HIS A 130 9.50 -1.52 2.51
CA HIS A 130 8.18 -1.61 3.17
C HIS A 130 8.31 -1.45 4.69
N VAL A 131 9.23 -2.19 5.30
CA VAL A 131 9.47 -2.13 6.75
C VAL A 131 9.95 -0.74 7.16
N ARG A 132 10.90 -0.16 6.43
CA ARG A 132 11.39 1.20 6.70
C ARG A 132 10.25 2.20 6.64
N ALA A 133 9.41 2.15 5.60
CA ALA A 133 8.28 3.06 5.47
C ALA A 133 7.34 2.97 6.69
N ILE A 134 7.07 1.76 7.20
CA ILE A 134 6.28 1.57 8.43
C ILE A 134 6.98 2.18 9.65
N LEU A 135 8.28 1.94 9.82
CA LEU A 135 9.03 2.39 10.99
C LEU A 135 9.29 3.91 10.98
N ASP A 136 9.48 4.52 9.81
CA ASP A 136 9.58 5.96 9.65
C ASP A 136 8.24 6.64 9.97
N HIS A 137 7.14 6.03 9.56
CA HIS A 137 5.78 6.52 9.83
C HIS A 137 5.35 6.32 11.29
N ALA A 138 5.64 5.14 11.84
CA ALA A 138 5.31 4.73 13.20
C ALA A 138 6.53 4.06 13.84
N PRO A 139 7.41 4.83 14.53
CA PRO A 139 8.64 4.30 15.09
C PRO A 139 8.37 3.35 16.27
N ILE A 140 8.10 2.08 15.95
CA ILE A 140 7.82 0.99 16.88
C ILE A 140 8.93 -0.05 16.79
N LYS A 141 9.00 -0.96 17.76
CA LYS A 141 9.83 -2.16 17.61
C LYS A 141 9.02 -3.23 16.88
N LEU A 142 9.44 -3.64 15.69
CA LEU A 142 8.84 -4.77 14.98
C LEU A 142 9.55 -6.06 15.38
N ASP A 143 8.80 -7.11 15.70
CA ASP A 143 9.38 -8.37 16.16
C ASP A 143 9.61 -9.34 14.99
N TYR A 144 8.63 -9.41 14.08
CA TYR A 144 8.66 -10.32 12.94
C TYR A 144 8.22 -9.63 11.64
N VAL A 145 8.84 -10.04 10.53
CA VAL A 145 8.36 -9.77 9.17
C VAL A 145 8.15 -11.11 8.47
N ILE A 146 6.93 -11.38 8.04
CA ILE A 146 6.57 -12.54 7.23
C ILE A 146 6.65 -12.11 5.76
N VAL A 147 7.43 -12.84 4.97
CA VAL A 147 7.68 -12.55 3.56
C VAL A 147 7.44 -13.80 2.73
N ASN A 148 6.84 -13.60 1.56
CA ASN A 148 6.72 -14.64 0.57
C ASN A 148 8.08 -15.00 -0.06
N SER A 149 8.37 -16.29 -0.17
CA SER A 149 9.49 -16.85 -0.95
C SER A 149 9.05 -17.62 -2.20
N GLY A 150 7.73 -17.80 -2.41
CA GLY A 150 7.19 -18.45 -3.60
C GLY A 150 7.35 -17.56 -4.84
N VAL A 151 7.92 -18.09 -5.91
CA VAL A 151 8.13 -17.35 -7.16
C VAL A 151 6.94 -17.57 -8.10
N ALA A 152 6.40 -16.47 -8.61
CA ALA A 152 5.33 -16.49 -9.59
C ALA A 152 5.80 -17.06 -10.94
N SER A 153 4.87 -17.60 -11.74
CA SER A 153 5.19 -17.99 -13.11
C SER A 153 5.61 -16.78 -13.97
N GLU A 154 6.60 -16.97 -14.85
CA GLU A 154 7.05 -15.90 -15.76
C GLU A 154 5.91 -15.33 -16.62
N GLU A 155 4.99 -16.18 -17.05
CA GLU A 155 3.82 -15.77 -17.84
C GLU A 155 2.96 -14.77 -17.07
N LEU A 156 2.70 -15.05 -15.79
CA LEU A 156 1.89 -14.19 -14.94
C LEU A 156 2.62 -12.86 -14.65
N ILE A 157 3.92 -12.89 -14.35
CA ILE A 157 4.69 -11.65 -14.17
C ILE A 157 4.67 -10.79 -15.44
N ARG A 158 4.85 -11.40 -16.63
CA ARG A 158 4.74 -10.67 -17.90
C ARG A 158 3.35 -10.08 -18.13
N GLN A 159 2.29 -10.75 -17.65
CA GLN A 159 0.94 -10.22 -17.70
C GLN A 159 0.80 -8.97 -16.82
N TYR A 160 1.30 -9.02 -15.58
CA TYR A 160 1.31 -7.87 -14.66
C TYR A 160 2.06 -6.67 -15.25
N VAL A 161 3.28 -6.89 -15.74
CA VAL A 161 4.09 -5.85 -16.41
C VAL A 161 3.31 -5.24 -17.59
N ARG A 162 2.69 -6.08 -18.42
CA ARG A 162 1.92 -5.61 -19.59
C ARG A 162 0.74 -4.74 -19.17
N GLU A 163 -0.01 -5.15 -18.16
CA GLU A 163 -1.17 -4.40 -17.68
C GLU A 163 -0.77 -3.06 -17.10
N GLU A 164 0.28 -3.02 -16.29
CA GLU A 164 0.80 -1.76 -15.74
C GLU A 164 1.28 -0.82 -16.87
N LEU A 165 1.97 -1.34 -17.89
CA LEU A 165 2.34 -0.54 -19.07
C LEU A 165 1.10 -0.01 -19.80
N VAL A 166 0.07 -0.83 -20.01
CA VAL A 166 -1.17 -0.41 -20.68
C VAL A 166 -1.85 0.69 -19.88
N GLU A 167 -1.93 0.57 -18.56
CA GLU A 167 -2.47 1.61 -17.69
C GLU A 167 -1.66 2.90 -17.78
N GLN A 168 -0.33 2.81 -17.77
CA GLN A 168 0.54 3.96 -17.92
C GLN A 168 0.35 4.67 -19.26
N PHE A 169 0.25 3.92 -20.36
CA PHE A 169 -0.07 4.51 -21.67
C PHE A 169 -1.46 5.13 -21.73
N ASN A 170 -2.46 4.54 -21.06
CA ASN A 170 -3.79 5.14 -20.97
C ASN A 170 -3.76 6.46 -20.17
N ARG A 171 -2.96 6.55 -19.10
CA ARG A 171 -2.74 7.80 -18.34
C ARG A 171 -2.08 8.87 -19.22
N ILE A 172 -1.03 8.51 -19.97
CA ILE A 172 -0.37 9.42 -20.94
C ILE A 172 -1.39 9.93 -21.97
N LYS A 173 -2.20 9.02 -22.53
CA LYS A 173 -3.22 9.36 -23.52
C LYS A 173 -4.25 10.34 -22.95
N ALA A 174 -4.79 10.08 -21.76
CA ALA A 174 -5.78 10.96 -21.13
C ALA A 174 -5.23 12.38 -20.91
N GLN A 175 -3.96 12.51 -20.52
CA GLN A 175 -3.30 13.82 -20.37
C GLN A 175 -3.05 14.52 -21.71
N ALA A 176 -2.68 13.77 -22.76
CA ALA A 176 -2.53 14.34 -24.09
C ALA A 176 -3.88 14.86 -24.64
N GLU A 177 -4.97 14.12 -24.40
CA GLU A 177 -6.34 14.55 -24.76
C GLU A 177 -6.74 15.81 -23.99
N GLU A 178 -6.51 15.87 -22.68
CA GLU A 178 -6.74 17.09 -21.86
C GLU A 178 -5.96 18.31 -22.39
N ALA A 179 -4.71 18.10 -22.84
CA ALA A 179 -3.88 19.15 -23.44
C ALA A 179 -4.45 19.66 -24.76
N ILE A 180 -4.93 18.75 -25.62
CA ILE A 180 -5.51 19.08 -26.92
C ILE A 180 -6.81 19.86 -26.74
N ASP A 181 -7.67 19.42 -25.82
CA ASP A 181 -8.91 20.13 -25.49
C ASP A 181 -8.64 21.53 -24.94
N ALA A 182 -7.61 21.66 -24.08
CA ALA A 182 -7.16 22.95 -23.55
C ALA A 182 -6.70 23.92 -24.66
N LEU A 183 -5.96 23.42 -25.66
CA LEU A 183 -5.49 24.19 -26.82
C LEU A 183 -6.63 24.70 -27.71
N GLY A 184 -7.75 23.98 -27.75
CA GLY A 184 -8.95 24.37 -28.51
C GLY A 184 -9.75 25.52 -27.89
N SER A 185 -9.45 25.90 -26.64
CA SER A 185 -10.10 27.00 -25.92
C SER A 185 -9.24 28.26 -25.90
N SER A 186 -9.84 29.41 -26.18
CA SER A 186 -9.16 30.71 -26.32
C SER A 186 -8.60 31.30 -25.00
N GLU A 187 -8.65 30.56 -23.90
CA GLU A 187 -8.41 31.06 -22.54
C GLU A 187 -7.13 30.52 -21.87
N TYR A 188 -6.36 29.66 -22.54
CA TYR A 188 -5.22 28.98 -21.90
C TYR A 188 -3.92 29.79 -21.88
N ARG A 189 -3.24 29.74 -20.72
CA ARG A 189 -1.88 30.29 -20.53
C ARG A 189 -0.84 29.26 -20.98
N LEU A 190 0.18 29.72 -21.71
CA LEU A 190 1.36 28.92 -22.14
C LEU A 190 1.97 28.06 -21.02
N GLU A 191 1.86 28.53 -19.78
CA GLU A 191 2.28 27.85 -18.56
C GLU A 191 1.66 26.45 -18.41
N LYS A 192 0.35 26.31 -18.66
CA LYS A 192 -0.36 25.04 -18.46
C LYS A 192 -0.05 24.02 -19.56
N LEU A 193 0.31 24.48 -20.76
CA LEU A 193 0.80 23.60 -21.84
C LEU A 193 2.20 23.07 -21.55
N ALA A 194 3.07 23.92 -21.01
CA ALA A 194 4.41 23.51 -20.57
C ALA A 194 4.33 22.47 -19.44
N GLU A 195 3.39 22.64 -18.50
CA GLU A 195 3.13 21.68 -17.43
C GLU A 195 2.74 20.30 -17.97
N ILE A 196 1.80 20.24 -18.92
CA ILE A 196 1.36 18.96 -19.50
C ILE A 196 2.48 18.30 -20.32
N ALA A 197 3.24 19.06 -21.10
CA ALA A 197 4.39 18.54 -21.85
C ALA A 197 5.46 17.95 -20.91
N SER A 198 5.70 18.59 -19.76
CA SER A 198 6.60 18.08 -18.73
C SER A 198 6.10 16.75 -18.15
N LYS A 199 4.81 16.65 -17.82
CA LYS A 199 4.19 15.41 -17.30
C LYS A 199 4.31 14.25 -18.29
N ILE A 200 4.09 14.48 -19.59
CA ILE A 200 4.26 13.45 -20.63
C ILE A 200 5.72 12.96 -20.71
N ALA A 201 6.67 13.89 -20.65
CA ALA A 201 8.10 13.55 -20.69
C ALA A 201 8.56 12.80 -19.44
N GLU A 202 7.95 13.05 -18.29
CA GLU A 202 8.20 12.34 -17.04
C GLU A 202 7.64 10.91 -17.08
N LEU A 203 6.37 10.74 -17.46
CA LEU A 203 5.75 9.42 -17.63
C LEU A 203 6.52 8.52 -18.63
N SER A 204 7.05 9.14 -19.69
CA SER A 204 7.86 8.43 -20.70
C SER A 204 9.24 8.01 -20.17
N ARG A 205 9.80 8.73 -19.19
CA ARG A 205 11.09 8.39 -18.58
C ARG A 205 10.98 7.24 -17.57
N SER A 206 9.83 7.08 -16.92
CA SER A 206 9.59 5.97 -15.97
C SER A 206 9.22 4.65 -16.64
N THR A 207 8.91 4.63 -17.94
CA THR A 207 8.51 3.40 -18.66
C THR A 207 9.52 2.24 -18.55
N PRO A 208 10.85 2.43 -18.62
CA PRO A 208 11.81 1.33 -18.48
C PRO A 208 11.77 0.63 -17.12
N ASP A 209 11.54 1.39 -16.05
CA ASP A 209 11.48 0.87 -14.68
C ASP A 209 10.27 -0.03 -14.43
N LEU A 210 9.19 0.22 -15.18
CA LEU A 210 7.94 -0.55 -15.14
C LEU A 210 8.05 -1.89 -15.91
N ILE A 211 9.10 -2.05 -16.72
CA ILE A 211 9.32 -3.27 -17.53
C ILE A 211 10.11 -4.31 -16.73
N ASP A 212 10.76 -3.94 -15.62
CA ASP A 212 11.57 -4.86 -14.83
C ASP A 212 10.70 -5.88 -14.07
N PRO A 213 10.66 -7.16 -14.52
CA PRO A 213 9.86 -8.19 -13.87
C PRO A 213 10.23 -8.42 -12.40
N SER A 214 11.49 -8.12 -12.04
CA SER A 214 12.02 -8.28 -10.68
C SER A 214 11.51 -7.21 -9.69
N ARG A 215 10.88 -6.15 -10.19
CA ARG A 215 10.28 -5.07 -9.39
C ARG A 215 8.78 -5.22 -9.17
N VAL A 216 8.15 -6.20 -9.84
CA VAL A 216 6.71 -6.45 -9.75
C VAL A 216 6.36 -7.40 -8.61
N GLN A 217 7.14 -8.47 -8.44
CA GLN A 217 6.99 -9.37 -7.30
C GLN A 217 7.92 -8.94 -6.17
N VAL A 218 7.38 -8.78 -4.96
CA VAL A 218 8.16 -8.43 -3.78
C VAL A 218 8.74 -9.71 -3.20
N LEU A 219 10.06 -9.86 -3.31
CA LEU A 219 10.83 -10.99 -2.81
C LEU A 219 11.95 -10.50 -1.92
N TYR A 220 12.26 -11.28 -0.89
CA TYR A 220 13.39 -11.02 -0.01
C TYR A 220 14.72 -11.28 -0.73
N ARG A 221 15.65 -10.33 -0.64
CA ARG A 221 17.01 -10.43 -1.17
C ARG A 221 18.01 -10.18 -0.06
N GLU A 222 18.80 -11.19 0.30
CA GLU A 222 19.71 -11.13 1.45
C GLU A 222 20.69 -9.95 1.36
N GLU A 223 21.24 -9.69 0.18
CA GLU A 223 22.20 -8.60 -0.05
C GLU A 223 21.61 -7.19 0.05
N VAL A 224 20.30 -7.04 -0.14
CA VAL A 224 19.59 -5.74 -0.04
C VAL A 224 18.93 -5.60 1.33
N ASP A 225 18.15 -6.60 1.71
CA ASP A 225 17.23 -6.56 2.85
C ASP A 225 17.89 -6.95 4.17
N GLY A 226 18.80 -7.93 4.16
CA GLY A 226 19.43 -8.47 5.37
C GLY A 226 20.07 -7.41 6.26
N PRO A 227 21.00 -6.58 5.74
CA PRO A 227 21.62 -5.49 6.51
C PRO A 227 20.63 -4.43 7.02
N ARG A 228 19.46 -4.30 6.38
CA ARG A 228 18.46 -3.28 6.69
C ARG A 228 17.38 -3.76 7.65
N LEU A 229 17.26 -5.07 7.84
CA LEU A 229 16.29 -5.72 8.73
C LEU A 229 16.95 -6.32 9.97
N GLU A 230 18.19 -5.93 10.27
CA GLU A 230 18.90 -6.37 11.46
C GLU A 230 18.08 -6.09 12.74
N GLY A 231 17.94 -7.11 13.58
CA GLY A 231 17.14 -7.04 14.81
C GLY A 231 15.66 -7.38 14.63
N ILE A 232 15.19 -7.62 13.41
CA ILE A 232 13.84 -8.09 13.10
C ILE A 232 13.92 -9.55 12.60
N LYS A 233 13.07 -10.43 13.11
CA LYS A 233 13.05 -11.83 12.63
C LYS A 233 12.31 -11.93 11.30
N VAL A 234 13.02 -12.27 10.24
CA VAL A 234 12.45 -12.48 8.90
C VAL A 234 12.03 -13.95 8.75
N ILE A 235 10.79 -14.18 8.34
CA ILE A 235 10.24 -15.52 8.05
C ILE A 235 9.95 -15.60 6.56
N LEU A 236 10.62 -16.54 5.89
CA LEU A 236 10.49 -16.80 4.46
C LEU A 236 9.72 -18.09 4.24
N GLU A 237 8.53 -17.99 3.65
CA GLU A 237 7.66 -19.13 3.33
C GLU A 237 6.99 -18.92 1.98
N ASP A 238 6.66 -20.00 1.26
CA ASP A 238 5.80 -19.87 0.08
C ASP A 238 4.39 -19.52 0.56
N LEU A 239 3.96 -18.30 0.25
CA LEU A 239 2.70 -17.73 0.73
C LEU A 239 1.76 -17.35 -0.39
N ILE A 240 2.08 -17.67 -1.64
CA ILE A 240 1.26 -17.25 -2.78
C ILE A 240 0.27 -18.32 -3.21
N THR A 241 -0.84 -17.84 -3.76
CA THR A 241 -1.80 -18.61 -4.54
C THR A 241 -2.25 -17.78 -5.74
N GLU A 242 -2.51 -18.44 -6.86
CA GLU A 242 -3.07 -17.82 -8.04
C GLU A 242 -4.61 -17.88 -7.97
N MET A 243 -5.27 -16.75 -8.23
CA MET A 243 -6.72 -16.67 -8.27
C MET A 243 -7.18 -15.96 -9.53
N GLU A 244 -8.33 -16.36 -10.07
CA GLU A 244 -9.02 -15.58 -11.09
C GLU A 244 -10.00 -14.62 -10.43
N ILE A 245 -9.79 -13.33 -10.64
CA ILE A 245 -10.74 -12.28 -10.26
C ILE A 245 -11.49 -11.80 -11.50
N THR A 246 -12.71 -11.34 -11.26
CA THR A 246 -13.56 -10.74 -12.28
C THR A 246 -13.74 -9.28 -11.93
N GLU A 247 -13.20 -8.40 -12.76
CA GLU A 247 -13.35 -6.95 -12.61
C GLU A 247 -14.30 -6.40 -13.67
N SER A 248 -15.09 -5.41 -13.28
CA SER A 248 -15.92 -4.65 -14.21
C SER A 248 -15.25 -3.31 -14.48
N HIS A 249 -14.73 -3.13 -15.69
CA HIS A 249 -14.15 -1.87 -16.13
C HIS A 249 -14.99 -1.31 -17.28
N ALA A 250 -15.56 -0.12 -17.09
CA ALA A 250 -16.44 0.54 -18.06
C ALA A 250 -17.58 -0.36 -18.61
N GLY A 251 -18.17 -1.20 -17.75
CA GLY A 251 -19.26 -2.12 -18.13
C GLY A 251 -18.82 -3.40 -18.85
N LYS A 252 -17.51 -3.61 -19.07
CA LYS A 252 -16.95 -4.87 -19.57
C LYS A 252 -16.42 -5.70 -18.42
N VAL A 253 -16.79 -6.98 -18.43
CA VAL A 253 -16.33 -7.98 -17.46
C VAL A 253 -15.02 -8.56 -17.96
N VAL A 254 -13.92 -8.33 -17.25
CA VAL A 254 -12.60 -8.87 -17.56
C VAL A 254 -12.24 -9.90 -16.50
N ARG A 255 -11.85 -11.10 -16.94
CA ARG A 255 -11.27 -12.12 -16.06
C ARG A 255 -9.76 -11.95 -16.06
N LYS A 256 -9.18 -11.88 -14.88
CA LYS A 256 -7.76 -11.64 -14.68
C LYS A 256 -7.21 -12.62 -13.66
N LYS A 257 -6.07 -13.23 -13.98
CA LYS A 257 -5.28 -13.98 -13.00
C LYS A 257 -4.49 -13.00 -12.14
N VAL A 258 -4.56 -13.18 -10.83
CA VAL A 258 -3.82 -12.39 -9.84
C VAL A 258 -3.17 -13.29 -8.80
N ILE A 259 -2.08 -12.79 -8.24
CA ILE A 259 -1.37 -13.40 -7.13
C ILE A 259 -1.83 -12.72 -5.84
N ARG A 260 -2.17 -13.53 -4.84
CA ARG A 260 -2.46 -13.07 -3.49
C ARG A 260 -1.81 -13.97 -2.46
N HIS A 261 -1.81 -13.49 -1.22
CA HIS A 261 -1.53 -14.35 -0.07
C HIS A 261 -2.52 -15.50 -0.02
N ASP A 262 -2.01 -16.73 0.06
CA ASP A 262 -2.79 -17.91 0.39
C ASP A 262 -3.22 -17.82 1.86
N PRO A 263 -4.52 -17.73 2.15
CA PRO A 263 -5.00 -17.53 3.52
C PRO A 263 -4.69 -18.72 4.43
N ILE A 264 -4.61 -19.94 3.90
CA ILE A 264 -4.34 -21.15 4.68
C ILE A 264 -2.86 -21.20 5.04
N LYS A 265 -1.98 -20.99 4.05
CA LYS A 265 -0.52 -20.95 4.30
C LYS A 265 -0.17 -19.85 5.28
N LEU A 266 -0.70 -18.63 5.07
CA LEU A 266 -0.45 -17.49 5.94
C LEU A 266 -0.95 -17.73 7.37
N ALA A 267 -2.16 -18.26 7.55
CA ALA A 267 -2.68 -18.60 8.87
C ALA A 267 -1.78 -19.64 9.57
N GLY A 268 -1.29 -20.64 8.82
CA GLY A 268 -0.36 -21.64 9.33
C GLY A 268 0.95 -21.03 9.85
N VAL A 269 1.53 -20.06 9.13
CA VAL A 269 2.73 -19.34 9.57
C VAL A 269 2.43 -18.51 10.82
N LEU A 270 1.34 -17.73 10.82
CA LEU A 270 0.97 -16.88 11.96
C LEU A 270 0.78 -17.71 13.25
N ILE A 271 0.14 -18.88 13.16
CA ILE A 271 -0.03 -19.78 14.32
C ILE A 271 1.33 -20.24 14.85
N ARG A 272 2.28 -20.60 13.98
CA ARG A 272 3.63 -21.01 14.41
C ARG A 272 4.38 -19.87 15.08
N VAL A 273 4.28 -18.66 14.56
CA VAL A 273 4.91 -17.46 15.15
C VAL A 273 4.32 -17.16 16.52
N ILE A 274 3.00 -17.10 16.62
CA ILE A 274 2.29 -16.73 17.86
C ILE A 274 2.48 -17.81 18.94
N SER A 275 2.56 -19.08 18.56
CA SER A 275 2.83 -20.18 19.51
C SER A 275 4.31 -20.31 19.92
N GLY A 276 5.23 -19.55 19.32
CA GLY A 276 6.67 -19.67 19.57
C GLY A 276 7.30 -20.93 19.00
N ALA A 277 6.68 -21.55 18.00
CA ALA A 277 7.23 -22.72 17.30
C ALA A 277 8.36 -22.36 16.30
N ILE A 278 8.59 -21.06 16.05
CA ILE A 278 9.65 -20.47 15.21
C ILE A 278 10.25 -19.23 15.91
#